data_AF-A0A6A6PDE5-F1
#
_entry.id   AF-A0A6A6PDE5-F1
#
_cell.length_a   1.000
_cell.length_b   1.000
_cell.length_c   1.000
_cell.angle_alpha   90.00
_cell.angle_beta   90.00
_cell.angle_gamma   90.00
#
_symmetry.space_group_name_H-M   'P 1'
#
loop_
_entity.id
_entity.type
_entity.pdbx_description
1 polymer ?
#
loop_
_entity_poly.entity_id
_entity_poly.type
_entity_poly.pdbx_seq_one_letter_code
_entity_poly.pdbx_strand_id
1 'polypeptide(L)'
;MSGVRWPRRSSWRTLELISTYLYAFSTITIPQPAVALHHLKARSPPLLQKRAPDLPLVVSNNCDETIWPGIETQSGDRPESQGFKLEPGESRRQLVAEDWQGRVWGRTNCTFDEDGNAVNGPRACLSGDCRGVLDCEAGGDIPVTLAEFTLNGGDDQCYYDISLVDGYNVPLSIIMVAPENGTLSSMPTNRTNPSCIATKGHMASPDFDPYNSASSQFVRSNASFAPAGDSDAQTFLGTNSSFPLAFVGESVSDDAVARWCPWDLQVSPPWKPGEGVYPYPDDGIERPVWNPCLSACAKWNRDEDCCRNDHDEPGTCHPSLYSRHAKKVCPDAYSYGE
;
A
#
# COMPACT_ATOMS: atom_id res chain seq x y z
N MET A 1 33.05 -59.57 6.98
CA MET A 1 32.91 -60.39 8.20
C MET A 1 31.58 -60.05 8.85
N SER A 2 30.75 -61.09 9.05
CA SER A 2 29.61 -61.23 9.98
C SER A 2 28.61 -60.06 10.04
N GLY A 3 27.36 -60.19 9.56
CA GLY A 3 26.38 -61.24 9.92
C GLY A 3 25.90 -60.96 11.36
N VAL A 4 24.61 -60.82 11.66
CA VAL A 4 23.66 -61.94 11.72
C VAL A 4 22.22 -61.40 11.73
N ARG A 5 21.36 -62.09 10.98
CA ARG A 5 19.89 -62.03 10.93
C ARG A 5 19.31 -63.20 11.75
N TRP A 6 17.99 -63.19 11.97
CA TRP A 6 17.04 -64.31 12.23
C TRP A 6 16.42 -64.38 13.65
N PRO A 7 15.19 -64.94 13.83
CA PRO A 7 14.44 -65.80 12.91
C PRO A 7 12.96 -65.46 12.60
N ARG A 8 12.47 -66.15 11.55
CA ARG A 8 11.08 -66.34 11.11
C ARG A 8 10.47 -67.61 11.74
N ARG A 9 9.13 -67.72 11.58
CA ARG A 9 8.20 -68.89 11.57
C ARG A 9 7.31 -68.93 12.81
N SER A 10 6.00 -69.16 12.73
CA SER A 10 5.24 -70.19 11.98
C SER A 10 3.79 -69.70 11.73
N SER A 11 3.26 -69.73 10.49
CA SER A 11 2.34 -70.75 9.93
C SER A 11 1.38 -71.39 10.95
N TRP A 12 0.07 -71.32 10.71
CA TRP A 12 -0.83 -72.49 10.56
C TRP A 12 -2.23 -72.06 10.09
N ARG A 13 -2.72 -72.79 9.06
CA ARG A 13 -4.10 -73.25 8.80
C ARG A 13 -5.12 -72.30 8.16
N THR A 14 -5.30 -72.56 6.87
CA THR A 14 -6.54 -72.51 6.09
C THR A 14 -7.71 -73.20 6.80
N LEU A 15 -8.87 -72.56 6.76
CA LEU A 15 -10.19 -73.20 6.80
C LEU A 15 -11.05 -72.47 5.78
N GLU A 16 -11.33 -73.17 4.67
CA GLU A 16 -12.46 -72.87 3.81
C GLU A 16 -13.76 -73.09 4.59
N LEU A 17 -14.79 -72.27 4.35
CA LEU A 17 -16.09 -72.73 3.84
C LEU A 17 -17.14 -71.60 3.81
N ILE A 18 -17.78 -71.53 2.64
CA ILE A 18 -19.18 -71.19 2.35
C ILE A 18 -19.60 -69.71 2.34
N SER A 19 -20.03 -69.33 1.13
CA SER A 19 -20.70 -68.09 0.74
C SER A 19 -22.14 -68.03 1.24
N THR A 20 -22.57 -66.84 1.64
CA THR A 20 -23.98 -66.40 1.55
C THR A 20 -24.01 -64.90 1.29
N TYR A 21 -24.52 -64.51 0.13
CA TYR A 21 -24.82 -63.12 -0.21
C TYR A 21 -26.17 -62.73 0.39
N LEU A 22 -26.20 -61.66 1.16
CA LEU A 22 -27.40 -60.97 1.59
C LEU A 22 -27.33 -59.54 1.07
N TYR A 23 -28.12 -59.26 0.03
CA TYR A 23 -28.35 -57.92 -0.49
C TYR A 23 -29.22 -57.14 0.51
N ALA A 24 -28.58 -56.34 1.36
CA ALA A 24 -29.26 -55.30 2.11
C ALA A 24 -29.03 -53.97 1.40
N PHE A 25 -30.07 -53.46 0.73
CA PHE A 25 -30.12 -52.08 0.23
C PHE A 25 -30.03 -51.12 1.41
N SER A 26 -28.82 -50.70 1.73
CA SER A 26 -28.57 -49.53 2.56
C SER A 26 -28.31 -48.38 1.60
N THR A 27 -29.19 -47.39 1.56
CA THR A 27 -28.88 -46.08 0.98
C THR A 27 -27.83 -45.42 1.86
N ILE A 28 -26.58 -45.83 1.69
CA ILE A 28 -25.42 -45.08 2.13
C ILE A 28 -25.14 -44.12 0.99
N THR A 29 -25.45 -42.85 1.20
CA THR A 29 -24.93 -41.76 0.38
C THR A 29 -23.42 -41.78 0.57
N ILE A 30 -22.71 -42.38 -0.37
CA ILE A 30 -21.26 -42.25 -0.49
C ILE A 30 -21.03 -40.75 -0.77
N PRO A 31 -20.34 -39.99 0.09
CA PRO A 31 -19.85 -38.70 -0.35
C PRO A 31 -18.94 -39.00 -1.53
N GLN A 32 -19.30 -38.49 -2.72
CA GLN A 32 -18.38 -38.53 -3.83
C GLN A 32 -17.03 -38.02 -3.31
N PRO A 33 -15.89 -38.64 -3.64
CA PRO A 33 -14.65 -37.91 -3.52
C PRO A 33 -14.89 -36.66 -4.36
N ALA A 34 -15.00 -35.51 -3.70
CA ALA A 34 -14.85 -34.25 -4.36
C ALA A 34 -13.49 -34.36 -5.03
N VAL A 35 -13.51 -34.62 -6.34
CA VAL A 35 -12.35 -34.42 -7.16
C VAL A 35 -12.17 -32.92 -7.08
N ALA A 36 -11.40 -32.48 -6.08
CA ALA A 36 -10.80 -31.18 -6.08
C ALA A 36 -9.96 -31.16 -7.36
N LEU A 37 -10.55 -30.61 -8.42
CA LEU A 37 -9.79 -30.08 -9.52
C LEU A 37 -8.80 -29.12 -8.86
N HIS A 38 -7.55 -29.54 -8.76
CA HIS A 38 -6.45 -28.62 -8.50
C HIS A 38 -6.49 -27.60 -9.64
N HIS A 39 -7.20 -26.48 -9.42
CA HIS A 39 -7.28 -25.36 -10.35
C HIS A 39 -5.89 -24.74 -10.61
N LEU A 40 -4.88 -25.10 -9.81
CA LEU A 40 -3.47 -24.73 -9.92
C LEU A 40 -2.71 -25.33 -11.11
N LYS A 41 -3.34 -26.06 -12.03
CA LYS A 41 -2.67 -26.62 -13.23
C LYS A 41 -3.15 -26.04 -14.56
N ALA A 42 -4.10 -25.11 -14.54
CA ALA A 42 -4.41 -24.30 -15.70
C ALA A 42 -3.54 -23.05 -15.65
N ARG A 43 -2.44 -23.03 -16.40
CA ARG A 43 -1.75 -21.77 -16.70
C ARG A 43 -2.73 -20.95 -17.53
N SER A 44 -3.09 -19.74 -17.08
CA SER A 44 -3.93 -18.84 -17.86
C SER A 44 -3.37 -18.75 -19.28
N PRO A 45 -4.19 -18.91 -20.33
CA PRO A 45 -3.73 -18.71 -21.70
C PRO A 45 -3.09 -17.33 -21.80
N PRO A 46 -1.95 -17.17 -22.48
CA PRO A 46 -1.37 -15.85 -22.71
C PRO A 46 -2.43 -14.98 -23.38
N LEU A 47 -2.70 -13.81 -22.79
CA LEU A 47 -3.63 -12.85 -23.38
C LEU A 47 -3.07 -12.43 -24.75
N LEU A 48 -3.71 -12.91 -25.82
CA LEU A 48 -3.28 -12.79 -27.21
C LEU A 48 -3.50 -11.39 -27.81
N GLN A 49 -3.89 -10.40 -27.00
CA GLN A 49 -4.21 -9.08 -27.52
C GLN A 49 -3.83 -8.00 -26.50
N LYS A 50 -2.85 -7.17 -26.87
CA LYS A 50 -2.57 -5.89 -26.19
C LYS A 50 -3.87 -5.07 -26.24
N ARG A 51 -4.54 -4.91 -25.10
CA ARG A 51 -5.76 -4.09 -24.99
C ARG A 51 -5.36 -2.63 -24.82
N ALA A 52 -6.23 -1.73 -25.30
CA ALA A 52 -6.02 -0.28 -25.25
C ALA A 52 -5.86 0.21 -23.78
N PRO A 53 -5.22 1.37 -23.54
CA PRO A 53 -5.16 1.95 -22.20
C PRO A 53 -6.57 2.38 -21.75
N ASP A 54 -7.24 1.51 -21.00
CA ASP A 54 -8.65 1.68 -20.63
C ASP A 54 -8.86 1.90 -19.12
N LEU A 55 -7.82 1.77 -18.28
CA LEU A 55 -7.96 1.92 -16.84
C LEU A 55 -7.71 3.38 -16.38
N PRO A 56 -8.68 4.01 -15.67
CA PRO A 56 -8.51 5.35 -15.16
C PRO A 56 -7.56 5.39 -13.95
N LEU A 57 -6.49 6.18 -14.08
CA LEU A 57 -5.68 6.64 -12.95
C LEU A 57 -6.04 8.09 -12.66
N VAL A 58 -6.70 8.35 -11.54
CA VAL A 58 -7.09 9.70 -11.12
C VAL A 58 -6.21 10.12 -9.95
N VAL A 59 -5.51 11.24 -10.10
CA VAL A 59 -4.70 11.85 -9.05
C VAL A 59 -5.37 13.14 -8.61
N SER A 60 -5.63 13.28 -7.32
CA SER A 60 -6.33 14.42 -6.72
C SER A 60 -5.49 15.06 -5.62
N ASN A 61 -5.52 16.39 -5.55
CA ASN A 61 -4.89 17.13 -4.45
C ASN A 61 -5.95 17.57 -3.44
N ASN A 62 -5.96 16.94 -2.27
CA ASN A 62 -6.81 17.33 -1.14
C ASN A 62 -5.99 18.04 -0.03
N CYS A 63 -4.75 18.42 -0.30
CA CYS A 63 -3.95 19.24 0.61
C CYS A 63 -4.33 20.72 0.45
N ASP A 64 -4.06 21.52 1.48
CA ASP A 64 -4.25 22.98 1.43
C ASP A 64 -3.18 23.71 0.59
N GLU A 65 -2.13 22.99 0.19
CA GLU A 65 -1.03 23.49 -0.62
C GLU A 65 -0.99 22.82 -2.00
N THR A 66 -0.42 23.52 -2.97
CA THR A 66 -0.12 22.97 -4.29
C THR A 66 0.86 21.80 -4.18
N ILE A 67 0.57 20.71 -4.89
CA ILE A 67 1.50 19.58 -5.03
C ILE A 67 1.83 19.36 -6.51
N TRP A 68 2.94 18.68 -6.76
CA TRP A 68 3.30 18.23 -8.10
C TRP A 68 3.41 16.72 -8.11
N PRO A 69 2.35 15.98 -8.48
CA PRO A 69 2.45 14.54 -8.55
C PRO A 69 3.56 14.11 -9.52
N GLY A 70 4.29 13.07 -9.14
CA GLY A 70 5.21 12.32 -10.00
C GLY A 70 4.67 10.92 -10.20
N ILE A 71 4.89 10.37 -11.38
CA ILE A 71 4.52 9.01 -11.77
C ILE A 71 5.74 8.37 -12.41
N GLU A 72 6.04 7.13 -12.02
CA GLU A 72 7.05 6.31 -12.65
C GLU A 72 6.38 5.05 -13.19
N THR A 73 6.43 4.84 -14.51
CA THR A 73 5.99 3.59 -15.12
C THR A 73 7.13 2.59 -15.16
N GLN A 74 6.97 1.46 -14.49
CA GLN A 74 7.93 0.36 -14.46
C GLN A 74 7.61 -0.70 -15.52
N SER A 75 6.32 -0.91 -15.82
CA SER A 75 5.84 -1.83 -16.87
C SER A 75 4.47 -1.39 -17.40
N GLY A 76 4.10 -1.85 -18.60
CA GLY A 76 2.86 -1.48 -19.29
C GLY A 76 2.93 -0.12 -20.01
N ASP A 77 1.84 0.27 -20.67
CA ASP A 77 1.78 1.57 -21.36
C ASP A 77 1.57 2.70 -20.34
N ARG A 78 2.48 3.69 -20.37
CA ARG A 78 2.51 4.84 -19.44
C ARG A 78 1.34 5.80 -19.63
N PRO A 79 0.95 6.58 -18.59
CA PRO A 79 -0.04 7.65 -18.76
C PRO A 79 0.48 8.78 -19.67
N GLU A 80 -0.43 9.67 -20.07
CA GLU A 80 -0.13 10.82 -20.94
C GLU A 80 1.00 11.70 -20.38
N SER A 81 1.00 11.90 -19.05
CA SER A 81 1.99 12.68 -18.33
C SER A 81 2.41 11.94 -17.06
N GLN A 82 3.72 11.90 -16.83
CA GLN A 82 4.38 11.39 -15.65
C GLN A 82 4.64 12.44 -14.57
N GLY A 83 4.30 13.70 -14.79
CA GLY A 83 4.24 14.67 -13.72
C GLY A 83 3.62 16.01 -14.10
N PHE A 84 2.94 16.62 -13.14
CA PHE A 84 2.10 17.80 -13.37
C PHE A 84 1.85 18.55 -12.07
N LYS A 85 1.30 19.77 -12.19
CA LYS A 85 0.89 20.59 -11.05
C LYS A 85 -0.58 20.33 -10.73
N LEU A 86 -0.92 20.25 -9.44
CA LEU A 86 -2.30 20.26 -8.95
C LEU A 86 -2.45 21.31 -7.84
N GLU A 87 -3.34 22.27 -8.05
CA GLU A 87 -3.78 23.19 -7.00
C GLU A 87 -4.70 22.48 -5.99
N PRO A 88 -4.89 23.04 -4.78
CA PRO A 88 -5.83 22.49 -3.81
C PRO A 88 -7.23 22.24 -4.40
N GLY A 89 -7.72 21.01 -4.27
CA GLY A 89 -9.01 20.56 -4.80
C GLY A 89 -9.00 20.11 -6.27
N GLU A 90 -7.89 20.29 -7.01
CA GLU A 90 -7.80 19.84 -8.39
C GLU A 90 -7.60 18.33 -8.51
N SER A 91 -8.03 17.79 -9.64
CA SER A 91 -7.84 16.38 -10.00
C SER A 91 -7.44 16.27 -11.46
N ARG A 92 -6.54 15.33 -11.77
CA ARG A 92 -6.18 14.97 -13.13
C ARG A 92 -6.48 13.49 -13.35
N ARG A 93 -7.31 13.21 -14.35
CA ARG A 93 -7.58 11.86 -14.84
C ARG A 93 -6.65 11.53 -15.99
N GLN A 94 -6.00 10.38 -15.93
CA GLN A 94 -5.18 9.80 -16.98
C GLN A 94 -5.58 8.34 -17.20
N LEU A 95 -5.04 7.72 -18.25
CA LEU A 95 -5.27 6.31 -18.57
C LEU A 95 -3.95 5.55 -18.48
N VAL A 96 -4.01 4.33 -17.97
CA VAL A 96 -2.89 3.38 -17.93
C VAL A 96 -3.34 2.04 -18.51
N ALA A 97 -2.37 1.19 -18.89
CA ALA A 97 -2.65 -0.16 -19.36
C ALA A 97 -3.27 -1.05 -18.26
N GLU A 98 -4.01 -2.10 -18.67
CA GLU A 98 -4.58 -3.09 -17.74
C GLU A 98 -3.50 -3.86 -16.95
N ASP A 99 -2.28 -3.96 -17.49
CA ASP A 99 -1.10 -4.61 -16.90
C ASP A 99 -0.06 -3.60 -16.39
N TRP A 100 -0.47 -2.34 -16.18
CA TRP A 100 0.44 -1.29 -15.75
C TRP A 100 1.03 -1.57 -14.37
N GLN A 101 2.33 -1.38 -14.26
CA GLN A 101 3.06 -1.39 -12.99
C GLN A 101 3.79 -0.07 -12.85
N GLY A 102 3.65 0.55 -11.69
CA GLY A 102 4.26 1.84 -11.48
C GLY A 102 3.95 2.44 -10.11
N ARG A 103 4.46 3.65 -9.95
CA ARG A 103 4.45 4.38 -8.68
C ARG A 103 3.91 5.77 -8.88
N VAL A 104 3.19 6.28 -7.89
CA VAL A 104 2.70 7.66 -7.85
C VAL A 104 3.07 8.27 -6.50
N TRP A 105 3.55 9.50 -6.51
CA TRP A 105 3.89 10.23 -5.28
C TRP A 105 3.64 11.74 -5.41
N GLY A 106 3.60 12.43 -4.27
CA GLY A 106 3.51 13.88 -4.21
C GLY A 106 4.88 14.55 -4.07
N ARG A 107 5.14 15.60 -4.86
CA ARG A 107 6.28 16.50 -4.69
C ARG A 107 5.81 17.83 -4.11
N THR A 108 6.63 18.44 -3.26
CA THR A 108 6.29 19.70 -2.57
C THR A 108 7.27 20.81 -2.86
N ASN A 109 6.76 22.04 -2.85
CA ASN A 109 7.53 23.28 -3.02
C ASN A 109 8.47 23.22 -4.24
N CYS A 110 7.87 23.06 -5.42
CA CYS A 110 8.60 22.93 -6.68
C CYS A 110 8.64 24.25 -7.46
N THR A 111 9.70 24.44 -8.25
CA THR A 111 9.81 25.54 -9.22
C THR A 111 10.44 25.03 -10.52
N PHE A 112 9.67 25.13 -11.60
CA PHE A 112 10.07 24.73 -12.95
C PHE A 112 10.06 25.95 -13.89
N ASP A 113 10.88 25.92 -14.94
CA ASP A 113 10.79 26.83 -16.08
C ASP A 113 9.64 26.45 -17.03
N GLU A 114 9.50 27.17 -18.14
CA GLU A 114 8.45 26.94 -19.16
C GLU A 114 8.59 25.58 -19.85
N ASP A 115 9.79 25.00 -19.88
CA ASP A 115 10.09 23.69 -20.47
C ASP A 115 9.95 22.55 -19.44
N GLY A 116 9.60 22.86 -18.18
CA GLY A 116 9.44 21.88 -17.12
C GLY A 116 10.75 21.45 -16.45
N ASN A 117 11.81 22.24 -16.52
CA ASN A 117 13.11 21.95 -15.90
C ASN A 117 13.38 22.81 -14.66
N ALA A 118 14.26 22.34 -13.79
CA ALA A 118 14.69 23.05 -12.60
C ALA A 118 15.38 24.37 -12.96
N VAL A 119 14.89 25.47 -12.37
CA VAL A 119 15.44 26.81 -12.64
C VAL A 119 16.80 27.02 -11.95
N ASN A 120 17.00 26.41 -10.76
CA ASN A 120 18.14 26.69 -9.90
C ASN A 120 18.80 25.40 -9.38
N GLY A 121 19.60 24.76 -10.23
CA GLY A 121 20.40 23.59 -9.86
C GLY A 121 19.74 22.25 -10.25
N PRO A 122 20.18 21.13 -9.66
CA PRO A 122 19.80 19.79 -10.12
C PRO A 122 18.40 19.34 -9.66
N ARG A 123 17.76 20.10 -8.77
CA ARG A 123 16.44 19.77 -8.19
C ARG A 123 15.50 20.94 -8.40
N ALA A 124 14.25 20.62 -8.74
CA ALA A 124 13.17 21.60 -8.86
C ALA A 124 12.32 21.63 -7.58
N CYS A 125 12.22 20.51 -6.85
CA CYS A 125 11.36 20.32 -5.69
C CYS A 125 12.13 20.14 -4.38
N LEU A 126 11.52 20.58 -3.28
CA LEU A 126 12.05 20.38 -1.93
C LEU A 126 11.98 18.90 -1.51
N SER A 127 10.85 18.24 -1.74
CA SER A 127 10.68 16.79 -1.48
C SER A 127 10.15 16.04 -2.70
N GLY A 128 10.56 14.78 -2.86
CA GLY A 128 10.12 13.89 -3.94
C GLY A 128 10.60 14.27 -5.34
N ASP A 129 11.58 15.17 -5.47
CA ASP A 129 12.11 15.63 -6.77
C ASP A 129 12.53 14.45 -7.67
N CYS A 130 12.28 14.51 -8.97
CA CYS A 130 12.59 13.42 -9.89
C CYS A 130 13.62 13.84 -10.93
N ARG A 131 14.78 14.34 -10.46
CA ARG A 131 15.92 14.84 -11.25
C ARG A 131 15.67 16.20 -11.91
N GLY A 132 14.92 17.06 -11.24
CA GLY A 132 14.68 18.43 -11.66
C GLY A 132 13.78 18.58 -12.87
N VAL A 133 13.07 17.53 -13.31
CA VAL A 133 12.12 17.58 -14.42
C VAL A 133 10.67 17.48 -13.91
N LEU A 134 9.75 18.18 -14.58
CA LEU A 134 8.33 18.14 -14.25
C LEU A 134 7.75 16.78 -14.60
N ASP A 135 8.04 16.29 -15.80
CA ASP A 135 7.62 14.98 -16.29
C ASP A 135 8.64 13.93 -15.87
N CYS A 136 8.33 13.15 -14.83
CA CYS A 136 9.31 12.28 -14.19
C CYS A 136 9.77 11.14 -15.12
N GLU A 137 11.08 10.89 -15.14
CA GLU A 137 11.70 9.77 -15.87
C GLU A 137 12.25 8.68 -14.94
N ALA A 138 12.23 8.94 -13.63
CA ALA A 138 12.70 8.04 -12.58
C ALA A 138 11.91 8.31 -11.29
N GLY A 139 12.02 7.39 -10.34
CA GLY A 139 11.49 7.56 -8.99
C GLY A 139 11.95 8.84 -8.30
N GLY A 140 11.11 9.32 -7.38
CA GLY A 140 11.36 10.54 -6.62
C GLY A 140 12.48 10.42 -5.57
N ASP A 141 13.13 11.54 -5.29
CA ASP A 141 14.16 11.67 -4.28
C ASP A 141 13.58 11.41 -2.88
N ILE A 142 14.20 10.46 -2.20
CA ILE A 142 13.88 10.02 -0.84
C ILE A 142 14.12 11.17 0.18
N PRO A 143 13.25 11.36 1.20
CA PRO A 143 12.09 10.51 1.50
C PRO A 143 10.84 10.84 0.69
N VAL A 144 10.09 9.79 0.35
CA VAL A 144 8.87 9.92 -0.47
C VAL A 144 7.84 8.86 -0.06
N THR A 145 6.60 9.30 0.19
CA THR A 145 5.45 8.40 0.37
C THR A 145 5.02 7.90 -1.01
N LEU A 146 5.00 6.58 -1.21
CA LEU A 146 4.67 5.98 -2.51
C LEU A 146 3.27 5.35 -2.50
N ALA A 147 2.52 5.53 -3.58
CA ALA A 147 1.45 4.64 -3.99
C ALA A 147 1.99 3.70 -5.07
N GLU A 148 2.05 2.41 -4.78
CA GLU A 148 2.60 1.40 -5.70
C GLU A 148 1.45 0.59 -6.30
N PHE A 149 1.56 0.27 -7.59
CA PHE A 149 0.56 -0.48 -8.33
C PHE A 149 1.22 -1.58 -9.15
N THR A 150 0.66 -2.78 -9.07
CA THR A 150 0.89 -3.90 -9.98
C THR A 150 -0.46 -4.40 -10.47
N LEU A 151 -0.90 -3.86 -11.61
CA LEU A 151 -2.18 -4.24 -12.21
C LEU A 151 -2.00 -5.51 -13.03
N ASN A 152 -2.99 -6.40 -12.97
CA ASN A 152 -2.97 -7.71 -13.64
C ASN A 152 -1.68 -8.52 -13.36
N GLY A 153 -1.30 -8.60 -12.07
CA GLY A 153 -0.18 -9.37 -11.57
C GLY A 153 -0.45 -10.87 -11.52
N GLY A 154 0.20 -11.57 -10.59
CA GLY A 154 0.01 -13.02 -10.41
C GLY A 154 -1.46 -13.40 -10.20
N ASP A 155 -1.90 -14.45 -10.89
CA ASP A 155 -3.28 -14.95 -10.89
C ASP A 155 -4.35 -13.94 -11.38
N ASP A 156 -3.96 -13.04 -12.29
CA ASP A 156 -4.82 -11.99 -12.87
C ASP A 156 -5.39 -11.03 -11.78
N GLN A 157 -4.65 -10.86 -10.68
CA GLN A 157 -5.02 -9.98 -9.55
C GLN A 157 -4.33 -8.63 -9.62
N CYS A 158 -5.00 -7.58 -9.15
CA CYS A 158 -4.40 -6.26 -8.97
C CYS A 158 -3.89 -6.11 -7.54
N TYR A 159 -2.62 -5.74 -7.40
CA TYR A 159 -1.99 -5.43 -6.13
C TYR A 159 -1.67 -3.93 -6.11
N TYR A 160 -1.92 -3.28 -4.99
CA TYR A 160 -1.52 -1.90 -4.78
C TYR A 160 -1.42 -1.63 -3.28
N ASP A 161 -0.61 -0.66 -2.94
CA ASP A 161 -0.31 -0.35 -1.56
C ASP A 161 0.23 1.07 -1.38
N ILE A 162 0.26 1.49 -0.13
CA ILE A 162 1.01 2.68 0.29
C ILE A 162 2.29 2.19 0.92
N SER A 163 3.42 2.71 0.46
CA SER A 163 4.74 2.29 0.91
C SER A 163 5.50 3.45 1.53
N LEU A 164 5.95 3.23 2.78
CA LEU A 164 6.86 4.09 3.52
C LEU A 164 8.28 3.51 3.57
N VAL A 165 8.57 2.51 2.71
CA VAL A 165 9.90 1.90 2.60
C VAL A 165 10.94 2.94 2.19
N ASP A 166 10.55 3.88 1.33
CA ASP A 166 11.34 5.03 0.90
C ASP A 166 11.08 6.29 1.75
N GLY A 167 10.48 6.14 2.92
CA GLY A 167 10.22 7.24 3.84
C GLY A 167 8.83 7.86 3.69
N TYR A 168 8.66 9.04 4.28
CA TYR A 168 7.39 9.77 4.30
C TYR A 168 7.62 11.25 3.99
N ASN A 169 6.79 11.85 3.14
CA ASN A 169 6.79 13.30 2.89
C ASN A 169 5.39 13.92 2.86
N VAL A 170 4.41 13.26 2.22
CA VAL A 170 3.04 13.77 2.05
C VAL A 170 2.03 12.68 2.48
N PRO A 171 0.91 13.04 3.12
CA PRO A 171 -0.18 12.10 3.37
C PRO A 171 -0.73 11.53 2.06
N LEU A 172 -1.13 10.26 2.06
CA LEU A 172 -1.61 9.60 0.85
C LEU A 172 -2.74 8.62 1.16
N SER A 173 -3.68 8.50 0.22
CA SER A 173 -4.74 7.48 0.25
C SER A 173 -4.95 6.95 -1.16
N ILE A 174 -5.24 5.66 -1.27
CA ILE A 174 -5.68 5.05 -2.53
C ILE A 174 -7.16 4.72 -2.40
N ILE A 175 -7.95 5.12 -3.40
CA ILE A 175 -9.39 4.85 -3.43
C ILE A 175 -9.66 3.95 -4.64
N MET A 176 -10.16 2.75 -4.40
CA MET A 176 -10.61 1.88 -5.50
C MET A 176 -11.89 2.48 -6.12
N VAL A 177 -11.83 2.79 -7.41
CA VAL A 177 -13.01 3.16 -8.20
C VAL A 177 -13.50 1.91 -8.94
N ALA A 178 -14.56 1.28 -8.43
CA ALA A 178 -15.11 0.08 -9.03
C ALA A 178 -15.85 0.41 -10.36
N PRO A 179 -15.70 -0.39 -11.42
CA PRO A 179 -16.50 -0.24 -12.63
C PRO A 179 -17.98 -0.58 -12.36
N GLU A 180 -18.90 0.16 -12.98
CA GLU A 180 -20.36 0.11 -12.71
C GLU A 180 -21.00 -1.28 -12.81
N ASN A 181 -20.37 -2.24 -13.51
CA ASN A 181 -20.88 -3.59 -13.73
C ASN A 181 -19.91 -4.71 -13.29
N GLY A 182 -18.92 -4.40 -12.44
CA GLY A 182 -17.91 -5.37 -12.01
C GLY A 182 -18.30 -6.18 -10.75
N THR A 183 -17.84 -7.43 -10.70
CA THR A 183 -17.89 -8.33 -9.51
C THR A 183 -17.03 -7.84 -8.34
N LEU A 184 -16.26 -6.76 -8.51
CA LEU A 184 -15.46 -6.09 -7.48
C LEU A 184 -16.30 -5.35 -6.42
N SER A 185 -17.60 -5.14 -6.67
CA SER A 185 -18.56 -4.56 -5.71
C SER A 185 -18.78 -5.40 -4.44
N SER A 186 -18.18 -6.60 -4.35
CA SER A 186 -18.28 -7.52 -3.21
C SER A 186 -17.13 -7.43 -2.20
N MET A 187 -16.08 -6.64 -2.47
CA MET A 187 -14.95 -6.50 -1.54
C MET A 187 -15.25 -5.46 -0.45
N PRO A 188 -14.95 -5.76 0.84
CA PRO A 188 -15.00 -4.78 1.91
C PRO A 188 -14.14 -3.55 1.58
N THR A 189 -14.74 -2.36 1.52
CA THR A 189 -14.05 -1.13 1.08
C THR A 189 -12.92 -0.70 2.01
N ASN A 190 -12.96 -1.11 3.28
CA ASN A 190 -11.87 -0.90 4.23
C ASN A 190 -10.61 -1.72 3.95
N ARG A 191 -10.70 -2.77 3.13
CA ARG A 191 -9.55 -3.58 2.71
C ARG A 191 -8.98 -3.14 1.37
N THR A 192 -9.69 -2.29 0.65
CA THR A 192 -9.30 -1.83 -0.69
C THR A 192 -8.82 -0.39 -0.69
N ASN A 193 -9.07 0.39 0.37
CA ASN A 193 -8.79 1.82 0.35
C ASN A 193 -7.78 2.19 1.45
N PRO A 194 -6.48 1.83 1.29
CA PRO A 194 -5.47 2.14 2.28
C PRO A 194 -5.26 3.64 2.41
N SER A 195 -4.87 4.08 3.60
CA SER A 195 -4.61 5.49 3.90
C SER A 195 -3.47 5.66 4.89
N CYS A 196 -2.73 6.75 4.75
CA CYS A 196 -1.63 7.09 5.63
C CYS A 196 -1.55 8.61 5.84
N ILE A 197 -1.67 9.02 7.11
CA ILE A 197 -1.51 10.40 7.54
C ILE A 197 -0.55 10.42 8.71
N ALA A 198 0.64 10.97 8.49
CA ALA A 198 1.69 11.08 9.50
C ALA A 198 2.22 12.51 9.64
N THR A 199 1.42 13.51 9.23
CA THR A 199 1.74 14.93 9.34
C THR A 199 0.81 15.56 10.38
N LYS A 200 1.40 16.28 11.35
CA LYS A 200 0.62 17.04 12.35
C LYS A 200 -0.24 18.08 11.64
N GLY A 201 -1.43 18.38 12.18
CA GLY A 201 -2.33 19.40 11.63
C GLY A 201 -3.21 18.92 10.47
N HIS A 202 -2.94 17.75 9.89
CA HIS A 202 -3.83 17.08 8.93
C HIS A 202 -4.71 16.01 9.59
N MET A 203 -4.66 15.88 10.91
CA MET A 203 -5.54 15.00 11.65
C MET A 203 -6.88 15.68 11.90
N ALA A 204 -7.95 14.89 11.81
CA ALA A 204 -9.26 15.38 12.16
C ALA A 204 -9.41 15.54 13.68
N SER A 205 -10.39 16.33 14.10
CA SER A 205 -10.78 16.46 15.52
C SER A 205 -11.06 15.08 16.13
N PRO A 206 -10.80 14.84 17.43
CA PRO A 206 -11.17 13.59 18.10
C PRO A 206 -12.67 13.22 17.97
N ASP A 207 -13.54 14.22 17.82
CA ASP A 207 -14.99 14.04 17.64
C ASP A 207 -15.40 13.92 16.16
N PHE A 208 -14.43 13.85 15.24
CA PHE A 208 -14.69 13.72 13.81
C PHE A 208 -15.20 12.32 13.49
N ASP A 209 -16.44 12.26 13.02
CA ASP A 209 -17.02 11.05 12.44
C ASP A 209 -17.15 11.24 10.92
N PRO A 210 -16.31 10.59 10.10
CA PRO A 210 -16.34 10.75 8.64
C PRO A 210 -17.64 10.26 7.99
N TYR A 211 -18.46 9.48 8.70
CA TYR A 211 -19.67 8.85 8.20
C TYR A 211 -20.95 9.45 8.82
N ASN A 212 -20.88 10.69 9.30
CA ASN A 212 -22.06 11.47 9.63
C ASN A 212 -22.39 12.49 8.52
N SER A 213 -23.64 12.97 8.50
CA SER A 213 -24.15 13.88 7.47
C SER A 213 -23.48 15.27 7.43
N ALA A 214 -22.75 15.65 8.49
CA ALA A 214 -22.07 16.93 8.60
C ALA A 214 -20.60 16.86 8.13
N SER A 215 -19.95 15.71 8.25
CA SER A 215 -18.54 15.45 7.89
C SER A 215 -18.37 14.97 6.45
N SER A 216 -19.41 14.35 5.86
CA SER A 216 -19.42 13.89 4.46
C SER A 216 -19.26 15.03 3.43
N GLN A 217 -19.21 16.28 3.90
CA GLN A 217 -18.94 17.45 3.07
C GLN A 217 -17.45 17.62 2.72
N PHE A 218 -16.52 16.97 3.43
CA PHE A 218 -15.07 17.14 3.23
C PHE A 218 -14.51 16.34 2.04
N VAL A 219 -15.26 15.36 1.51
CA VAL A 219 -14.94 14.67 0.24
C VAL A 219 -15.95 15.09 -0.84
N ARG A 220 -15.97 16.39 -1.16
CA ARG A 220 -16.79 16.95 -2.26
C ARG A 220 -15.96 17.46 -3.43
N SER A 221 -14.76 16.93 -3.67
CA SER A 221 -13.95 17.31 -4.83
C SER A 221 -14.04 16.36 -6.03
N ASN A 222 -14.94 15.35 -6.05
CA ASN A 222 -15.48 14.78 -7.29
C ASN A 222 -16.58 13.73 -7.01
N ALA A 223 -17.84 14.17 -6.98
CA ALA A 223 -19.01 13.29 -7.00
C ALA A 223 -19.13 12.45 -8.30
N SER A 224 -18.19 12.59 -9.22
CA SER A 224 -18.09 11.90 -10.51
C SER A 224 -17.38 10.53 -10.44
N PHE A 225 -16.84 10.13 -9.28
CA PHE A 225 -16.19 8.82 -9.09
C PHE A 225 -16.75 8.00 -7.92
N ALA A 226 -17.85 8.46 -7.30
CA ALA A 226 -18.59 7.62 -6.35
C ALA A 226 -19.11 6.37 -7.09
N PRO A 227 -19.06 5.16 -6.49
CA PRO A 227 -19.60 3.96 -7.11
C PRO A 227 -21.03 4.21 -7.58
N ALA A 228 -21.32 3.95 -8.86
CA ALA A 228 -22.66 4.09 -9.39
C ALA A 228 -23.61 3.15 -8.63
N GLY A 229 -24.57 3.72 -7.89
CA GLY A 229 -25.63 2.96 -7.22
C GLY A 229 -25.87 3.31 -5.76
N ASP A 230 -25.04 4.13 -5.12
CA ASP A 230 -25.25 4.54 -3.73
C ASP A 230 -25.34 6.07 -3.60
N SER A 231 -26.48 6.62 -4.01
CA SER A 231 -26.78 8.06 -3.92
C SER A 231 -27.00 8.55 -2.48
N ASP A 232 -27.01 7.64 -1.49
CA ASP A 232 -27.34 7.94 -0.09
C ASP A 232 -26.22 7.60 0.92
N ALA A 233 -25.14 6.91 0.52
CA ALA A 233 -24.03 6.65 1.43
C ALA A 233 -23.15 7.89 1.63
N GLN A 234 -23.05 8.29 2.88
CA GLN A 234 -22.00 9.17 3.41
C GLN A 234 -20.66 8.43 3.26
N THR A 235 -20.09 8.49 2.06
CA THR A 235 -18.82 7.83 1.74
C THR A 235 -17.66 8.74 2.09
N PHE A 236 -16.62 8.17 2.68
CA PHE A 236 -15.38 8.88 3.00
C PHE A 236 -14.20 8.06 2.49
N LEU A 237 -13.40 8.64 1.58
CA LEU A 237 -12.33 7.93 0.85
C LEU A 237 -12.80 6.58 0.27
N GLY A 238 -14.02 6.52 -0.26
CA GLY A 238 -14.64 5.31 -0.82
C GLY A 238 -15.05 4.24 0.20
N THR A 239 -15.01 4.54 1.50
CA THR A 239 -15.49 3.66 2.59
C THR A 239 -16.80 4.16 3.19
N ASN A 240 -17.44 3.34 4.04
CA ASN A 240 -18.68 3.70 4.73
C ASN A 240 -18.69 3.15 6.17
N SER A 241 -19.71 3.46 6.95
CA SER A 241 -19.83 3.01 8.35
C SER A 241 -19.92 1.49 8.54
N SER A 242 -20.29 0.72 7.51
CA SER A 242 -20.29 -0.75 7.56
C SER A 242 -18.91 -1.35 7.35
N PHE A 243 -18.04 -0.66 6.60
CA PHE A 243 -16.65 -1.01 6.36
C PHE A 243 -15.76 0.21 6.58
N PRO A 244 -15.56 0.62 7.85
CA PRO A 244 -14.83 1.85 8.15
C PRO A 244 -13.32 1.67 7.94
N LEU A 245 -12.63 2.77 7.61
CA LEU A 245 -11.15 2.79 7.54
C LEU A 245 -10.54 2.38 8.88
N ALA A 246 -9.34 1.77 8.83
CA ALA A 246 -8.68 1.20 10.01
C ALA A 246 -8.42 2.21 11.14
N PHE A 247 -8.28 3.50 10.81
CA PHE A 247 -8.06 4.55 11.81
C PHE A 247 -9.36 5.08 12.45
N VAL A 248 -10.54 4.70 11.95
CA VAL A 248 -11.81 5.21 12.51
C VAL A 248 -12.06 4.59 13.88
N GLY A 249 -12.16 5.45 14.91
CA GLY A 249 -12.29 5.03 16.30
C GLY A 249 -10.94 4.82 17.02
N GLU A 250 -9.83 4.91 16.29
CA GLU A 250 -8.50 5.03 16.88
C GLU A 250 -8.22 6.51 17.20
N SER A 251 -7.56 6.75 18.33
CA SER A 251 -7.15 8.11 18.71
C SER A 251 -5.63 8.16 18.83
N VAL A 252 -5.01 8.96 17.98
CA VAL A 252 -3.59 9.30 18.05
C VAL A 252 -3.51 10.77 18.40
N SER A 253 -2.74 11.13 19.43
CA SER A 253 -2.59 12.54 19.80
C SER A 253 -1.75 13.29 18.76
N ASP A 254 -2.03 14.58 18.58
CA ASP A 254 -1.19 15.51 17.80
C ASP A 254 0.29 15.39 18.17
N ASP A 255 0.55 15.20 19.45
CA ASP A 255 1.87 15.00 20.03
C ASP A 255 2.52 13.67 19.62
N ALA A 256 1.73 12.59 19.49
CA ALA A 256 2.22 11.30 19.02
C ALA A 256 2.54 11.35 17.52
N VAL A 257 1.72 12.04 16.71
CA VAL A 257 2.02 12.24 15.28
C VAL A 257 3.18 13.22 15.09
N ALA A 258 3.31 14.27 15.89
CA ALA A 258 4.48 15.15 15.80
C ALA A 258 5.81 14.42 16.08
N ARG A 259 5.76 13.35 16.88
CA ARG A 259 6.94 12.63 17.39
C ARG A 259 7.13 11.22 16.81
N TRP A 260 6.30 10.78 15.86
CA TRP A 260 6.41 9.42 15.32
C TRP A 260 7.77 9.20 14.63
N CYS A 261 8.25 10.21 13.88
CA CYS A 261 9.52 10.16 13.17
C CYS A 261 10.71 10.19 14.16
N PRO A 262 11.55 9.13 14.20
CA PRO A 262 12.74 9.12 15.03
C PRO A 262 13.66 10.30 14.73
N TRP A 263 14.35 10.80 15.76
CA TRP A 263 15.08 12.07 15.67
C TRP A 263 16.09 12.11 14.51
N ASP A 264 16.90 11.06 14.37
CA ASP A 264 17.98 10.97 13.37
C ASP A 264 17.49 10.79 11.92
N LEU A 265 16.19 10.52 11.76
CA LEU A 265 15.52 10.28 10.48
C LEU A 265 14.75 11.49 9.96
N GLN A 266 14.56 12.53 10.78
CA GLN A 266 14.00 13.79 10.34
C GLN A 266 14.91 14.47 9.33
N VAL A 267 14.36 14.93 8.20
CA VAL A 267 15.11 15.71 7.20
C VAL A 267 15.47 17.10 7.73
N SER A 268 14.54 17.72 8.47
CA SER A 268 14.71 19.06 9.04
C SER A 268 14.44 19.03 10.55
N PRO A 269 15.34 18.46 11.37
CA PRO A 269 15.14 18.40 12.81
C PRO A 269 15.14 19.82 13.42
N PRO A 270 14.32 20.10 14.46
CA PRO A 270 14.29 21.40 15.10
C PRO A 270 15.63 21.76 15.75
N TRP A 271 15.87 23.06 15.94
CA TRP A 271 17.10 23.57 16.54
C TRP A 271 17.30 23.01 17.96
N LYS A 272 18.49 22.48 18.23
CA LYS A 272 18.84 21.82 19.49
C LYS A 272 19.01 22.85 20.62
N PRO A 273 18.42 22.64 21.82
CA PRO A 273 18.86 23.33 23.02
C PRO A 273 20.13 22.66 23.57
N GLY A 274 21.27 23.36 23.53
CA GLY A 274 22.46 23.06 24.33
C GLY A 274 23.58 22.22 23.66
N GLU A 275 24.83 22.57 24.01
CA GLU A 275 26.19 22.07 23.71
C GLU A 275 26.41 20.62 23.19
N GLY A 276 25.64 20.14 22.23
CA GLY A 276 25.84 18.81 21.63
C GLY A 276 25.48 17.64 22.55
N VAL A 277 24.84 17.90 23.70
CA VAL A 277 24.31 16.87 24.61
C VAL A 277 22.85 16.62 24.25
N TYR A 278 22.45 15.36 24.13
CA TYR A 278 21.06 14.96 23.91
C TYR A 278 20.30 14.98 25.25
N PRO A 279 19.39 15.93 25.51
CA PRO A 279 18.47 15.80 26.62
C PRO A 279 17.50 14.67 26.27
N TYR A 280 17.66 13.54 26.97
CA TYR A 280 16.67 12.48 26.97
C TYR A 280 15.90 12.57 28.29
N PRO A 281 14.56 12.61 28.28
CA PRO A 281 13.67 12.69 27.11
C PRO A 281 13.63 14.10 26.47
N ASP A 282 13.33 14.15 25.18
CA ASP A 282 13.22 15.34 24.31
C ASP A 282 11.86 16.04 24.42
N ASP A 283 11.22 15.92 25.57
CA ASP A 283 9.79 16.19 25.80
C ASP A 283 9.37 17.67 25.64
N GLY A 284 10.32 18.61 25.71
CA GLY A 284 10.08 20.05 25.60
C GLY A 284 10.38 20.73 24.27
N ILE A 285 10.85 20.01 23.23
CA ILE A 285 11.22 20.63 21.94
C ILE A 285 10.04 20.60 20.96
N GLU A 286 9.60 21.78 20.51
CA GLU A 286 8.58 21.89 19.48
C GLU A 286 9.11 21.39 18.13
N ARG A 287 8.40 20.43 17.53
CA ARG A 287 8.73 19.86 16.21
C ARG A 287 7.96 20.59 15.12
N PRO A 288 8.57 20.80 13.94
CA PRO A 288 7.88 21.44 12.82
C PRO A 288 6.67 20.60 12.40
N VAL A 289 5.61 21.28 11.96
CA VAL A 289 4.34 20.67 11.53
C VAL A 289 4.56 19.70 10.37
N TRP A 290 5.39 20.11 9.40
CA TRP A 290 5.84 19.28 8.28
C TRP A 290 7.33 18.96 8.42
N ASN A 291 7.65 17.67 8.51
CA ASN A 291 9.02 17.16 8.51
C ASN A 291 9.06 15.82 7.80
N PRO A 292 9.58 15.75 6.56
CA PRO A 292 9.77 14.47 5.91
C PRO A 292 10.66 13.56 6.75
N CYS A 293 10.34 12.27 6.74
CA CYS A 293 11.00 11.27 7.55
C CYS A 293 11.66 10.24 6.66
N LEU A 294 12.98 10.10 6.76
CA LEU A 294 13.73 9.02 6.13
C LEU A 294 13.32 7.68 6.74
N SER A 295 13.23 6.65 5.91
CA SER A 295 13.19 5.28 6.43
C SER A 295 14.56 4.87 6.99
N ALA A 296 14.58 3.77 7.72
CA ALA A 296 15.82 3.18 8.21
C ALA A 296 16.78 2.82 7.05
N CYS A 297 16.25 2.16 6.01
CA CYS A 297 17.02 1.80 4.82
C CYS A 297 17.59 3.05 4.13
N ALA A 298 16.77 4.08 3.93
CA ALA A 298 17.19 5.34 3.32
C ALA A 298 18.33 6.02 4.06
N LYS A 299 18.33 5.97 5.40
CA LYS A 299 19.32 6.63 6.23
C LYS A 299 20.64 5.86 6.30
N TRP A 300 20.56 4.56 6.56
CA TRP A 300 21.72 3.76 6.95
C TRP A 300 22.20 2.81 5.85
N ASN A 301 21.35 2.50 4.87
CA ASN A 301 21.63 1.58 3.77
C ASN A 301 22.22 0.23 4.22
N ARG A 302 21.79 -0.25 5.39
CA ARG A 302 22.19 -1.56 5.94
C ARG A 302 21.27 -2.63 5.42
N ASP A 303 21.81 -3.83 5.25
CA ASP A 303 21.04 -4.97 4.73
C ASP A 303 19.88 -5.36 5.64
N GLU A 304 20.07 -5.27 6.97
CA GLU A 304 19.02 -5.45 7.98
C GLU A 304 17.86 -4.44 7.84
N ASP A 305 18.18 -3.19 7.51
CA ASP A 305 17.18 -2.12 7.39
C ASP A 305 16.48 -2.13 6.03
N CYS A 306 17.15 -2.68 5.01
CA CYS A 306 16.71 -2.74 3.62
C CYS A 306 16.19 -4.13 3.19
N CYS A 307 16.16 -5.11 4.09
CA CYS A 307 15.81 -6.51 3.81
C CYS A 307 16.57 -7.10 2.61
N ARG A 308 17.91 -7.04 2.65
CA ARG A 308 18.77 -7.56 1.58
C ARG A 308 19.68 -8.67 2.09
N ASN A 309 20.23 -9.46 1.15
CA ASN A 309 21.22 -10.50 1.44
C ASN A 309 20.68 -11.47 2.50
N ASP A 310 21.40 -11.68 3.61
CA ASP A 310 20.99 -12.57 4.69
C ASP A 310 19.70 -12.14 5.43
N HIS A 311 19.09 -11.02 5.03
CA HIS A 311 17.85 -10.46 5.55
C HIS A 311 16.74 -10.37 4.49
N ASP A 312 16.83 -11.09 3.37
CA ASP A 312 15.83 -11.05 2.28
C ASP A 312 14.63 -12.00 2.46
N GLU A 313 14.56 -12.70 3.60
CA GLU A 313 13.40 -13.51 3.97
C GLU A 313 12.58 -12.87 5.10
N PRO A 314 11.24 -13.06 5.13
CA PRO A 314 10.38 -12.55 6.20
C PRO A 314 10.75 -13.01 7.62
N GLY A 315 11.46 -14.15 7.74
CA GLY A 315 11.95 -14.65 9.02
C GLY A 315 13.24 -13.97 9.50
N THR A 316 13.96 -13.29 8.61
CA THR A 316 15.29 -12.72 8.82
C THR A 316 15.31 -11.19 8.74
N CYS A 317 14.35 -10.57 8.04
CA CYS A 317 14.14 -9.13 8.13
C CYS A 317 13.27 -8.79 9.32
N HIS A 318 13.72 -7.87 10.16
CA HIS A 318 12.99 -7.47 11.35
C HIS A 318 12.65 -5.98 11.31
N PRO A 319 11.47 -5.58 11.81
CA PRO A 319 11.06 -4.19 11.76
C PRO A 319 12.02 -3.31 12.58
N SER A 320 12.45 -2.20 12.00
CA SER A 320 13.28 -1.20 12.69
C SER A 320 12.46 -0.36 13.68
N LEU A 321 13.12 0.55 14.42
CA LEU A 321 12.41 1.53 15.25
C LEU A 321 11.48 2.41 14.39
N TYR A 322 11.95 2.83 13.22
CA TYR A 322 11.16 3.58 12.24
C TYR A 322 9.92 2.80 11.85
N SER A 323 10.08 1.54 11.44
CA SER A 323 8.99 0.72 10.91
C SER A 323 7.88 0.51 11.93
N ARG A 324 8.25 0.22 13.18
CA ARG A 324 7.29 0.12 14.29
C ARG A 324 6.56 1.43 14.58
N HIS A 325 7.22 2.58 14.44
CA HIS A 325 6.60 3.88 14.66
C HIS A 325 5.68 4.26 13.49
N ALA A 326 6.13 4.07 12.26
CA ALA A 326 5.36 4.28 11.05
C ALA A 326 4.07 3.47 11.07
N LYS A 327 4.11 2.20 11.49
CA LYS A 327 2.92 1.34 11.57
C LYS A 327 1.89 1.79 12.63
N LYS A 328 2.30 2.57 13.64
CA LYS A 328 1.37 3.14 14.62
C LYS A 328 0.55 4.30 14.06
N VAL A 329 1.13 5.08 13.14
CA VAL A 329 0.46 6.24 12.52
C VAL A 329 -0.18 5.90 11.17
N CYS A 330 0.38 4.93 10.45
CA CYS A 330 -0.10 4.46 9.16
C CYS A 330 -0.22 2.92 9.18
N PRO A 331 -1.27 2.36 9.80
CA PRO A 331 -1.45 0.91 9.92
C PRO A 331 -1.71 0.23 8.56
N ASP A 332 -2.20 0.96 7.55
CA ASP A 332 -2.48 0.41 6.21
C ASP A 332 -1.26 0.46 5.26
N ALA A 333 -0.17 1.11 5.65
CA ALA A 333 1.02 1.26 4.81
C ALA A 333 2.11 0.23 5.13
N TYR A 334 2.89 -0.17 4.12
CA TYR A 334 4.16 -0.85 4.33
C TYR A 334 5.17 0.09 4.99
N SER A 335 5.98 -0.45 5.90
CA SER A 335 6.85 0.36 6.78
C SER A 335 8.33 -0.03 6.74
N TYR A 336 8.66 -1.09 6.00
CA TYR A 336 9.98 -1.59 5.66
C TYR A 336 9.84 -2.61 4.52
N GLY A 337 10.97 -3.01 3.95
CA GLY A 337 10.99 -4.02 2.89
C GLY A 337 10.42 -5.36 3.36
N GLU A 338 10.10 -6.19 2.38
CA GLU A 338 9.81 -7.62 2.54
C GLU A 338 10.86 -8.44 1.80
#